data_AF-A0A2U1DNX4-F1
#
_entry.id   AF-A0A2U1DNX4-F1
#
_cell.length_a   1.000
_cell.length_b   1.000
_cell.length_c   1.000
_cell.angle_alpha   90.00
_cell.angle_beta   90.00
_cell.angle_gamma   90.00
#
_symmetry.space_group_name_H-M   'P 1'
#
loop_
_entity.id
_entity.type
_entity.pdbx_description
1 polymer ?
#
loop_
_entity_poly.entity_id
_entity_poly.type
_entity_poly.pdbx_seq_one_letter_code
_entity_poly.pdbx_strand_id
1 'polypeptide(L)'
;MPTVTKPGPGRPPKNPVDKIRTRLWICWLKQVSGLRSAYAIEMALDGDRVKRRATDVNRPRKWDGYEKGTTVPSTAPGPRNAIAQAEARFPGAARYFFSPLWSYLKGELVGAAQFAQAIQMLDADVVSLLFEDTPPSPGMPVRPKPFDDSRAQRLCALGSFDAMVAAVLLAGLAESIASQELRVRALSAYLELQVRVRQIPILATLAPELFMLIDQHCKHWAYPSPSERVEIVIFSQEMPTGKDLEDFLRSAVAPNDEAPASIPAPFLFGDPQQVG
;
A
#
# COMPACT_ATOMS: atom_id res chain seq x y z
N MET A 1 6.63 -43.16 2.75
CA MET A 1 6.39 -41.92 3.52
C MET A 1 7.49 -40.93 3.16
N PRO A 2 7.20 -39.81 2.49
CA PRO A 2 8.23 -38.84 2.14
C PRO A 2 8.55 -37.99 3.37
N THR A 3 9.83 -37.99 3.74
CA THR A 3 10.42 -37.23 4.84
C THR A 3 10.53 -35.75 4.46
N VAL A 4 9.84 -34.89 5.19
CA VAL A 4 9.99 -33.43 5.10
C VAL A 4 11.33 -33.05 5.73
N THR A 5 12.31 -32.73 4.90
CA THR A 5 13.58 -32.15 5.33
C THR A 5 13.36 -30.70 5.77
N LYS A 6 13.72 -30.38 7.03
CA LYS A 6 13.76 -29.01 7.54
C LYS A 6 14.75 -28.18 6.70
N PRO A 7 14.38 -26.99 6.21
CA PRO A 7 15.33 -26.12 5.54
C PRO A 7 16.41 -25.68 6.55
N GLY A 8 17.68 -25.72 6.13
CA GLY A 8 18.82 -25.23 6.91
C GLY A 8 18.72 -23.74 7.24
N PRO A 9 19.67 -23.16 7.99
CA PRO A 9 19.62 -21.78 8.45
C PRO A 9 19.87 -20.82 7.27
N GLY A 10 18.84 -20.65 6.44
CA GLY A 10 18.79 -19.69 5.37
C GLY A 10 18.44 -18.32 5.92
N ARG A 11 19.04 -17.28 5.31
CA ARG A 11 18.66 -15.87 5.51
C ARG A 11 17.12 -15.76 5.55
N PRO A 12 16.54 -15.07 6.55
CA PRO A 12 15.09 -15.00 6.70
C PRO A 12 14.42 -14.58 5.38
N PRO A 13 13.26 -15.18 5.05
CA PRO A 13 12.54 -14.85 3.82
C PRO A 13 12.36 -13.33 3.75
N LYS A 14 12.75 -12.74 2.62
CA LYS A 14 12.67 -11.29 2.44
C LYS A 14 11.21 -10.88 2.48
N ASN A 15 10.91 -9.89 3.30
CA ASN A 15 9.55 -9.38 3.45
C ASN A 15 9.04 -8.91 2.06
N PRO A 16 7.86 -9.39 1.59
CA PRO A 16 7.32 -9.00 0.29
C PRO A 16 7.17 -7.48 0.12
N VAL A 17 6.91 -6.76 1.22
CA VAL A 17 6.89 -5.29 1.26
C VAL A 17 8.22 -4.70 0.80
N ASP A 18 9.34 -5.26 1.23
CA ASP A 18 10.67 -4.74 0.88
C ASP A 18 11.01 -4.95 -0.60
N LYS A 19 10.51 -6.03 -1.20
CA LYS A 19 10.66 -6.31 -2.63
C LYS A 19 9.96 -5.25 -3.47
N ILE A 20 8.69 -4.97 -3.18
CA ILE A 20 7.90 -3.97 -3.92
C ILE A 20 8.43 -2.57 -3.67
N ARG A 21 8.73 -2.21 -2.41
CA ARG A 21 9.37 -0.94 -2.04
C ARG A 21 10.62 -0.66 -2.87
N THR A 22 11.52 -1.64 -2.95
CA THR A 22 12.79 -1.48 -3.66
C THR A 22 12.58 -1.36 -5.17
N ARG A 23 11.70 -2.19 -5.74
CA ARG A 23 11.39 -2.13 -7.18
C ARG A 23 10.74 -0.81 -7.57
N LEU A 24 9.82 -0.31 -6.74
CA LEU A 24 9.18 0.98 -6.96
C LEU A 24 10.21 2.11 -6.98
N TRP A 25 11.09 2.13 -5.97
CA TRP A 25 12.19 3.10 -5.91
C TRP A 25 13.08 3.06 -7.16
N ILE A 26 13.45 1.87 -7.64
CA ILE A 26 14.25 1.73 -8.88
C ILE A 26 13.47 2.20 -10.12
N CYS A 27 12.18 1.88 -10.24
CA CYS A 27 11.36 2.36 -11.36
C CYS A 27 11.31 3.89 -11.41
N TRP A 28 11.10 4.53 -10.26
CA TRP A 28 11.16 5.99 -10.20
C TRP A 28 12.54 6.53 -10.55
N LEU A 29 13.61 5.93 -10.01
CA LEU A 29 14.98 6.37 -10.26
C LEU A 29 15.32 6.31 -11.76
N LYS A 30 14.89 5.26 -12.46
CA LYS A 30 15.05 5.16 -13.92
C LYS A 30 14.31 6.26 -14.68
N GLN A 31 13.10 6.60 -14.24
CA GLN A 31 12.31 7.65 -14.88
C GLN A 31 12.98 9.02 -14.72
N VAL A 32 13.33 9.42 -13.49
CA VAL A 32 13.88 10.76 -13.24
C VAL A 32 15.28 10.94 -13.85
N SER A 33 16.08 9.87 -13.86
CA SER A 33 17.48 9.93 -14.33
C SER A 33 17.62 9.73 -15.83
N GLY A 34 16.57 9.22 -16.50
CA GLY A 34 16.64 8.76 -17.89
C GLY A 34 17.49 7.50 -18.09
N LEU A 35 18.04 6.91 -17.02
CA LEU A 35 18.90 5.73 -17.08
C LEU A 35 18.05 4.47 -17.25
N ARG A 36 18.22 3.78 -18.38
CA ARG A 36 17.32 2.67 -18.78
C ARG A 36 17.55 1.36 -18.04
N SER A 37 18.70 1.18 -17.39
CA SER A 37 19.10 -0.09 -16.77
C SER A 37 19.80 0.07 -15.43
N ALA A 38 19.72 -0.97 -14.58
CA ALA A 38 20.50 -1.08 -13.36
C ALA A 38 22.01 -0.85 -13.57
N TYR A 39 22.56 -1.33 -14.70
CA TYR A 39 23.96 -1.08 -15.05
C TYR A 39 24.26 0.40 -15.30
N ALA A 40 23.37 1.12 -15.99
CA ALA A 40 23.53 2.56 -16.22
C ALA A 40 23.48 3.36 -14.90
N ILE A 41 22.59 2.95 -13.98
CA ILE A 41 22.54 3.51 -12.62
C ILE A 41 23.81 3.20 -11.84
N GLU A 42 24.31 1.96 -11.92
CA GLU A 42 25.57 1.55 -11.27
C GLU A 42 26.76 2.34 -11.80
N MET A 43 26.85 2.55 -13.12
CA MET A 43 27.89 3.39 -13.71
C MET A 43 27.80 4.85 -13.27
N ALA A 44 26.60 5.39 -13.12
CA ALA A 44 26.40 6.75 -12.67
C ALA A 44 26.78 6.93 -11.19
N LEU A 45 26.37 6.01 -10.31
CA LEU A 45 26.48 6.19 -8.86
C LEU A 45 27.69 5.47 -8.22
N ASP A 46 28.14 4.35 -8.78
CA ASP A 46 29.23 3.53 -8.26
C ASP A 46 30.25 3.15 -9.37
N GLY A 47 30.37 3.98 -10.41
CA GLY A 47 31.20 3.67 -11.59
C GLY A 47 32.67 3.41 -11.26
N ASP A 48 33.20 4.00 -10.18
CA ASP A 48 34.55 3.78 -9.68
C ASP A 48 34.80 2.32 -9.23
N ARG A 49 33.74 1.56 -8.95
CA ARG A 49 33.82 0.14 -8.59
C ARG A 49 33.72 -0.79 -9.79
N VAL A 50 33.38 -0.28 -10.97
CA VAL A 50 33.28 -1.06 -12.20
C VAL A 50 34.66 -1.17 -12.83
N LYS A 51 35.29 -2.34 -12.69
CA LYS A 51 36.63 -2.59 -13.21
C LYS A 51 36.55 -3.37 -14.51
N ARG A 52 36.94 -2.74 -15.62
CA ARG A 52 37.11 -3.42 -16.90
C ARG A 52 38.43 -4.20 -16.89
N ARG A 53 38.37 -5.51 -17.13
CA ARG A 53 39.52 -6.38 -17.38
C ARG A 53 39.55 -6.75 -18.86
N ALA A 54 40.66 -7.32 -19.33
CA ALA A 54 40.86 -7.68 -20.73
C ALA A 54 39.76 -8.62 -21.30
N THR A 55 39.12 -9.42 -20.44
CA THR A 55 38.15 -10.46 -20.84
C THR A 55 36.76 -10.29 -20.23
N ASP A 56 36.58 -9.45 -19.20
CA ASP A 56 35.27 -9.28 -18.53
C ASP A 56 35.20 -7.95 -17.75
N VAL A 57 33.98 -7.57 -17.36
CA VAL A 57 33.68 -6.43 -16.49
C VAL A 57 33.34 -6.95 -15.10
N ASN A 58 34.24 -6.73 -14.14
CA ASN A 58 33.95 -7.00 -12.73
C ASN A 58 33.13 -5.85 -12.15
N ARG A 59 31.87 -6.12 -11.79
CA ARG A 59 30.95 -5.15 -11.19
C ARG A 59 30.20 -5.75 -9.99
N PRO A 60 29.85 -4.95 -8.96
CA PRO A 60 29.13 -5.44 -7.77
C PRO A 60 27.73 -6.02 -8.03
N ARG A 61 27.05 -5.60 -9.11
CA ARG A 61 25.68 -6.05 -9.49
C ARG A 61 24.61 -5.80 -8.42
N LYS A 62 24.89 -4.93 -7.45
CA LYS A 62 23.93 -4.61 -6.38
C LYS A 62 22.67 -3.93 -6.93
N TRP A 63 22.83 -3.11 -7.98
CA TRP A 63 21.73 -2.42 -8.64
C TRP A 63 20.82 -3.36 -9.42
N ASP A 64 21.36 -4.46 -10.00
CA ASP A 64 20.51 -5.51 -10.61
C ASP A 64 19.70 -6.23 -9.53
N GLY A 65 20.29 -6.40 -8.35
CA GLY A 65 19.59 -6.94 -7.19
C GLY A 65 18.44 -6.03 -6.74
N TYR A 66 18.66 -4.71 -6.71
CA TYR A 66 17.61 -3.74 -6.38
C TYR A 66 16.50 -3.73 -7.44
N GLU A 67 16.86 -3.74 -8.72
CA GLU A 67 15.91 -3.75 -9.85
C GLU A 67 15.01 -4.99 -9.82
N LYS A 68 15.54 -6.15 -9.43
CA LYS A 68 14.77 -7.39 -9.26
C LYS A 68 14.06 -7.48 -7.91
N GLY A 69 14.33 -6.55 -6.99
CA GLY A 69 13.89 -6.61 -5.59
C GLY A 69 14.48 -7.80 -4.81
N THR A 70 15.57 -8.40 -5.31
CA THR A 70 16.27 -9.48 -4.62
C THR A 70 17.26 -8.95 -3.58
N THR A 71 17.60 -7.67 -3.59
CA THR A 71 18.33 -7.01 -2.50
C THR A 71 17.62 -5.73 -2.12
N VAL A 72 17.83 -5.27 -0.89
CA VAL A 72 17.25 -4.03 -0.37
C VAL A 72 18.40 -3.09 -0.02
N PRO A 73 18.36 -1.81 -0.43
CA PRO A 73 19.33 -0.82 0.00
C PRO A 73 19.38 -0.70 1.52
N SER A 74 20.59 -0.54 2.07
CA SER A 74 20.74 -0.23 3.48
C SER A 74 20.26 1.20 3.75
N THR A 75 19.57 1.41 4.86
CA THR A 75 19.21 2.74 5.37
C THR A 75 20.27 3.33 6.29
N ALA A 76 21.25 2.52 6.71
CA ALA A 76 22.33 3.00 7.57
C ALA A 76 23.15 4.09 6.87
N PRO A 77 23.51 5.18 7.58
CA PRO A 77 24.32 6.24 7.01
C PRO A 77 25.69 5.71 6.62
N GLY A 78 26.24 6.21 5.52
CA GLY A 78 27.56 5.83 5.06
C GLY A 78 27.85 6.32 3.64
N PRO A 79 29.12 6.37 3.24
CA PRO A 79 29.56 6.96 1.97
C PRO A 79 29.03 6.20 0.74
N ARG A 80 28.49 5.00 0.92
CA ARG A 80 27.95 4.14 -0.14
C ARG A 80 26.49 3.78 0.06
N ASN A 81 25.77 4.56 0.85
CA ASN A 81 24.32 4.44 0.96
C ASN A 81 23.70 4.73 -0.42
N ALA A 82 23.02 3.74 -1.01
CA ALA A 82 22.51 3.86 -2.37
C ALA A 82 21.38 4.89 -2.49
N ILE A 83 20.57 5.03 -1.44
CA ILE A 83 19.45 5.97 -1.39
C ILE A 83 19.99 7.40 -1.28
N ALA A 84 20.94 7.65 -0.39
CA ALA A 84 21.56 8.97 -0.24
C ALA A 84 22.32 9.41 -1.50
N GLN A 85 23.03 8.48 -2.15
CA GLN A 85 23.68 8.77 -3.44
C GLN A 85 22.67 9.08 -4.54
N ALA A 86 21.56 8.33 -4.60
CA ALA A 86 20.49 8.60 -5.56
C ALA A 86 19.83 9.95 -5.29
N GLU A 87 19.53 10.29 -4.03
CA GLU A 87 18.93 11.57 -3.64
C GLU A 87 19.85 12.75 -3.98
N ALA A 88 21.14 12.65 -3.66
CA ALA A 88 22.10 13.70 -3.94
C ALA A 88 22.26 13.98 -5.44
N ARG A 89 22.10 12.97 -6.29
CA ARG A 89 22.23 13.11 -7.74
C ARG A 89 20.90 13.37 -8.45
N PHE A 90 19.81 12.86 -7.91
CA PHE A 90 18.46 12.91 -8.47
C PHE A 90 17.47 13.25 -7.34
N PRO A 91 17.28 14.54 -7.01
CA PRO A 91 16.43 14.97 -5.90
C PRO A 91 15.01 14.40 -6.00
N GLY A 92 14.49 13.92 -4.86
CA GLY A 92 13.19 13.25 -4.75
C GLY A 92 13.24 11.72 -4.84
N ALA A 93 14.42 11.12 -5.04
CA ALA A 93 14.60 9.66 -5.10
C ALA A 93 14.20 8.95 -3.83
N ALA A 94 14.48 9.56 -2.68
CA ALA A 94 14.26 8.97 -1.39
C ALA A 94 12.77 8.81 -1.06
N ARG A 95 11.88 9.64 -1.65
CA ARG A 95 10.47 9.75 -1.25
C ARG A 95 9.70 8.43 -1.35
N TYR A 96 9.87 7.70 -2.45
CA TYR A 96 9.20 6.41 -2.63
C TYR A 96 9.75 5.34 -1.71
N PHE A 97 11.04 5.41 -1.37
CA PHE A 97 11.68 4.42 -0.51
C PHE A 97 11.32 4.62 0.97
N PHE A 98 11.16 5.88 1.39
CA PHE A 98 10.77 6.25 2.76
C PHE A 98 9.28 6.55 2.93
N SER A 99 8.45 6.19 1.93
CA SER A 99 7.01 6.36 2.04
C SER A 99 6.48 5.66 3.31
N PRO A 100 5.62 6.32 4.09
CA PRO A 100 5.04 5.76 5.31
C PRO A 100 4.18 4.52 5.06
N LEU A 101 3.75 4.29 3.80
CA LEU A 101 3.07 3.06 3.38
C LEU A 101 3.80 1.81 3.86
N TRP A 102 5.13 1.79 3.74
CA TRP A 102 5.90 0.58 4.03
C TRP A 102 5.90 0.23 5.51
N SER A 103 5.93 1.23 6.39
CA SER A 103 5.81 1.05 7.84
C SER A 103 4.41 0.59 8.22
N TYR A 104 3.37 1.15 7.59
CA TYR A 104 2.00 0.68 7.78
C TYR A 104 1.83 -0.79 7.38
N LEU A 105 2.28 -1.19 6.18
CA LEU A 105 2.18 -2.57 5.70
C LEU A 105 2.98 -3.56 6.57
N LYS A 106 4.01 -3.09 7.27
CA LYS A 106 4.78 -3.90 8.24
C LYS A 106 4.15 -3.95 9.63
N GLY A 107 3.04 -3.25 9.87
CA GLY A 107 2.38 -3.17 11.17
C GLY A 107 3.15 -2.32 12.19
N GLU A 108 3.98 -1.38 11.71
CA GLU A 108 4.82 -0.53 12.57
C GLU A 108 4.07 0.71 13.09
N LEU A 109 2.96 1.10 12.46
CA LEU A 109 2.15 2.24 12.88
C LEU A 109 1.09 1.82 13.91
N VAL A 110 1.15 2.43 15.09
CA VAL A 110 0.24 2.15 16.21
C VAL A 110 -0.40 3.44 16.70
N GLY A 111 -1.73 3.53 16.54
CA GLY A 111 -2.54 4.62 17.10
C GLY A 111 -2.55 5.92 16.27
N ALA A 112 -3.54 6.76 16.57
CA ALA A 112 -3.89 7.92 15.74
C ALA A 112 -2.75 8.93 15.55
N ALA A 113 -1.92 9.16 16.57
CA ALA A 113 -0.82 10.11 16.49
C ALA A 113 0.25 9.69 15.47
N GLN A 114 0.56 8.39 15.38
CA GLN A 114 1.54 7.87 14.43
C GLN A 114 1.01 7.94 12.99
N PHE A 115 -0.28 7.67 12.77
CA PHE A 115 -0.92 7.88 11.48
C PHE A 115 -0.90 9.35 11.06
N ALA A 116 -1.22 10.28 11.97
CA ALA A 116 -1.18 11.71 11.67
C ALA A 116 0.23 12.19 11.30
N GLN A 117 1.27 11.70 11.99
CA GLN A 117 2.67 11.99 11.66
C GLN A 117 3.07 11.38 10.31
N ALA A 118 2.66 10.15 10.04
CA ALA A 118 2.90 9.47 8.78
C ALA A 118 2.29 10.22 7.60
N ILE A 119 1.03 10.68 7.70
CA ILE A 119 0.37 11.45 6.63
C ILE A 119 1.07 12.81 6.42
N GLN A 120 1.61 13.44 7.47
CA GLN A 120 2.39 14.68 7.35
C GLN A 120 3.75 14.51 6.64
N MET A 121 4.22 13.28 6.41
CA MET A 121 5.43 13.02 5.61
C MET A 121 5.18 12.97 4.10
N LEU A 122 3.93 13.06 3.67
CA LEU A 122 3.53 12.98 2.26
C LEU A 122 3.75 14.31 1.52
N ASP A 123 3.61 14.29 0.19
CA ASP A 123 3.68 15.50 -0.66
C ASP A 123 2.77 16.64 -0.12
N ALA A 124 3.25 17.87 -0.25
CA ALA A 124 2.64 19.06 0.38
C ALA A 124 1.16 19.31 -0.01
N ASP A 125 0.77 18.95 -1.24
CA ASP A 125 -0.62 19.06 -1.70
C ASP A 125 -1.56 18.13 -0.93
N VAL A 126 -1.07 16.95 -0.55
CA VAL A 126 -1.82 15.99 0.28
C VAL A 126 -1.92 16.51 1.71
N VAL A 127 -0.81 17.02 2.25
CA VAL A 127 -0.77 17.56 3.62
C VAL A 127 -1.69 18.78 3.76
N SER A 128 -1.62 19.75 2.86
CA SER A 128 -2.46 20.96 2.89
C SER A 128 -3.96 20.67 2.75
N LEU A 129 -4.31 19.59 2.04
CA LEU A 129 -5.69 19.13 1.93
C LEU A 129 -6.22 18.55 3.25
N LEU A 130 -5.39 17.80 3.97
CA LEU A 130 -5.78 17.00 5.14
C LEU A 130 -5.49 17.65 6.49
N PHE A 131 -4.64 18.67 6.54
CA PHE A 131 -4.22 19.34 7.77
C PHE A 131 -4.41 20.85 7.68
N GLU A 132 -4.59 21.50 8.82
CA GLU A 132 -4.56 22.96 8.94
C GLU A 132 -3.18 23.54 8.54
N ASP A 133 -3.13 24.78 8.07
CA ASP A 133 -1.88 25.36 7.58
C ASP A 133 -0.91 25.74 8.71
N THR A 134 -1.44 25.97 9.91
CA THR A 134 -0.64 26.36 11.08
C THR A 134 -1.06 25.58 12.33
N PRO A 135 -0.10 25.26 13.22
CA PRO A 135 -0.42 24.68 14.51
C PRO A 135 -1.15 25.71 15.39
N PRO A 136 -2.03 25.27 16.29
CA PRO A 136 -2.77 26.18 17.18
C PRO A 136 -1.87 27.05 18.07
N SER A 137 -0.71 26.52 18.47
CA SER A 137 0.30 27.20 19.28
C SER A 137 1.71 26.68 18.90
N PRO A 138 2.77 27.46 19.13
CA PRO A 138 4.15 26.99 18.95
C PRO A 138 4.41 25.70 19.74
N GLY A 139 4.92 24.67 19.07
CA GLY A 139 5.20 23.36 19.68
C GLY A 139 4.02 22.38 19.73
N MET A 140 2.81 22.78 19.31
CA MET A 140 1.68 21.87 19.16
C MET A 140 1.65 21.22 17.78
N PRO A 141 1.13 19.98 17.65
CA PRO A 141 0.95 19.35 16.35
C PRO A 141 -0.11 20.08 15.52
N VAL A 142 0.07 20.06 14.20
CA VAL A 142 -0.92 20.54 13.25
C VAL A 142 -2.17 19.68 13.35
N ARG A 143 -3.35 20.33 13.36
CA ARG A 143 -4.62 19.62 13.50
C ARG A 143 -5.06 19.02 12.16
N PRO A 144 -5.57 17.77 12.16
CA PRO A 144 -6.20 17.21 10.97
C PRO A 144 -7.54 17.91 10.71
N LYS A 145 -7.85 18.14 9.43
CA LYS A 145 -9.16 18.58 8.95
C LYS A 145 -10.12 17.38 8.90
N PRO A 146 -11.43 17.56 9.10
CA PRO A 146 -12.41 16.48 8.89
C PRO A 146 -12.32 15.94 7.46
N PHE A 147 -12.27 14.62 7.31
CA PHE A 147 -12.24 13.98 5.99
C PHE A 147 -13.67 13.73 5.48
N ASP A 148 -14.22 14.74 4.82
CA ASP A 148 -15.55 14.74 4.19
C ASP A 148 -15.48 14.33 2.70
N ASP A 149 -16.64 14.17 2.08
CA ASP A 149 -16.75 13.74 0.67
C ASP A 149 -16.06 14.73 -0.28
N SER A 150 -16.08 16.03 0.04
CA SER A 150 -15.39 17.06 -0.74
C SER A 150 -13.88 16.86 -0.72
N ARG A 151 -13.30 16.59 0.45
CA ARG A 151 -11.86 16.28 0.56
C ARG A 151 -11.51 14.94 -0.04
N ALA A 152 -12.38 13.93 0.06
CA ALA A 152 -12.17 12.65 -0.61
C ALA A 152 -12.07 12.84 -2.13
N GLN A 153 -13.01 13.59 -2.74
CA GLN A 153 -12.96 13.91 -4.17
C GLN A 153 -11.71 14.70 -4.56
N ARG A 154 -11.31 15.68 -3.74
CA ARG A 154 -10.08 16.45 -3.98
C ARG A 154 -8.82 15.59 -3.85
N LEU A 155 -8.79 14.65 -2.91
CA LEU A 155 -7.69 13.72 -2.73
C LEU A 155 -7.57 12.81 -3.96
N CYS A 156 -8.70 12.27 -4.44
CA CYS A 156 -8.76 11.53 -5.70
C CYS A 156 -8.29 12.39 -6.88
N ALA A 157 -8.69 13.67 -6.93
CA ALA A 157 -8.29 14.60 -7.98
C ALA A 157 -6.77 14.78 -8.11
N LEU A 158 -6.02 14.74 -6.99
CA LEU A 158 -4.56 14.77 -7.02
C LEU A 158 -3.97 13.59 -7.79
N GLY A 159 -4.60 12.41 -7.74
CA GLY A 159 -4.24 11.25 -8.55
C GLY A 159 -2.80 10.76 -8.36
N SER A 160 -2.13 11.16 -7.27
CA SER A 160 -0.72 10.87 -7.03
C SER A 160 -0.53 9.59 -6.22
N PHE A 161 0.70 9.07 -6.21
CA PHE A 161 1.06 7.96 -5.33
C PHE A 161 0.81 8.31 -3.86
N ASP A 162 1.20 9.52 -3.43
CA ASP A 162 1.02 9.96 -2.05
C ASP A 162 -0.45 10.19 -1.69
N ALA A 163 -1.29 10.60 -2.62
CA ALA A 163 -2.74 10.65 -2.40
C ALA A 163 -3.32 9.25 -2.11
N MET A 164 -2.88 8.23 -2.85
CA MET A 164 -3.25 6.84 -2.57
C MET A 164 -2.71 6.38 -1.22
N VAL A 165 -1.46 6.69 -0.89
CA VAL A 165 -0.87 6.38 0.42
C VAL A 165 -1.69 7.03 1.54
N ALA A 166 -2.11 8.28 1.39
CA ALA A 166 -2.98 8.94 2.35
C ALA A 166 -4.32 8.20 2.53
N ALA A 167 -4.97 7.77 1.45
CA ALA A 167 -6.21 7.00 1.55
C ALA A 167 -6.01 5.69 2.33
N VAL A 168 -4.91 4.96 2.07
CA VAL A 168 -4.55 3.74 2.83
C VAL A 168 -4.32 4.04 4.31
N LEU A 169 -3.56 5.11 4.63
CA LEU A 169 -3.29 5.51 6.01
C LEU A 169 -4.54 6.01 6.73
N LEU A 170 -5.46 6.69 6.04
CA LEU A 170 -6.74 7.12 6.59
C LEU A 170 -7.64 5.92 6.91
N ALA A 171 -7.61 4.87 6.09
CA ALA A 171 -8.32 3.62 6.39
C ALA A 171 -7.74 2.95 7.66
N GLY A 172 -6.42 2.84 7.77
CA GLY A 172 -5.76 2.34 8.98
C GLY A 172 -6.01 3.21 10.22
N LEU A 173 -6.05 4.53 10.06
CA LEU A 173 -6.43 5.45 11.12
C LEU A 173 -7.87 5.19 11.58
N ALA A 174 -8.79 5.04 10.63
CA ALA A 174 -10.21 4.79 10.89
C ALA A 174 -10.42 3.55 11.76
N GLU A 175 -9.67 2.48 11.51
CA GLU A 175 -9.68 1.28 12.34
C GLU A 175 -9.14 1.56 13.75
N SER A 176 -8.04 2.30 13.86
CA SER A 176 -7.43 2.61 15.15
C SER A 176 -8.33 3.44 16.07
N ILE A 177 -9.26 4.22 15.51
CA ILE A 177 -10.23 5.04 16.24
C ILE A 177 -11.68 4.51 16.15
N ALA A 178 -11.87 3.33 15.55
CA ALA A 178 -13.18 2.73 15.30
C ALA A 178 -14.19 3.65 14.57
N SER A 179 -13.72 4.49 13.64
CA SER A 179 -14.58 5.38 12.84
C SER A 179 -15.02 4.71 11.53
N GLN A 180 -16.26 4.23 11.49
CA GLN A 180 -16.82 3.58 10.30
C GLN A 180 -16.99 4.56 9.14
N GLU A 181 -17.39 5.80 9.42
CA GLU A 181 -17.59 6.84 8.42
C GLU A 181 -16.29 7.20 7.69
N LEU A 182 -15.20 7.42 8.45
CA LEU A 182 -13.88 7.67 7.89
C LEU A 182 -13.40 6.47 7.05
N ARG A 183 -13.65 5.26 7.54
CA ARG A 183 -13.27 4.03 6.86
C ARG A 183 -13.92 3.92 5.49
N VAL A 184 -15.24 4.10 5.40
CA VAL A 184 -15.97 4.02 4.12
C VAL A 184 -15.40 5.01 3.11
N ARG A 185 -15.21 6.28 3.50
CA ARG A 185 -14.65 7.30 2.61
C ARG A 185 -13.23 7.01 2.17
N ALA A 186 -12.37 6.60 3.11
CA ALA A 186 -10.98 6.28 2.81
C ALA A 186 -10.85 5.11 1.83
N LEU A 187 -11.68 4.07 1.98
CA LEU A 187 -11.71 2.92 1.08
C LEU A 187 -12.25 3.28 -0.31
N SER A 188 -13.32 4.07 -0.39
CA SER A 188 -13.82 4.58 -1.67
C SER A 188 -12.75 5.41 -2.40
N ALA A 189 -12.06 6.30 -1.68
CA ALA A 189 -10.97 7.10 -2.23
C ALA A 189 -9.80 6.23 -2.70
N TYR A 190 -9.42 5.21 -1.92
CA TYR A 190 -8.36 4.27 -2.28
C TYR A 190 -8.64 3.56 -3.61
N LEU A 191 -9.87 3.06 -3.80
CA LEU A 191 -10.24 2.34 -5.02
C LEU A 191 -10.31 3.25 -6.24
N GLU A 192 -10.81 4.47 -6.10
CA GLU A 192 -10.74 5.46 -7.19
C GLU A 192 -9.28 5.80 -7.53
N LEU A 193 -8.44 5.98 -6.52
CA LEU A 193 -7.03 6.28 -6.70
C LEU A 193 -6.26 5.13 -7.35
N GLN A 194 -6.65 3.87 -7.16
CA GLN A 194 -6.05 2.75 -7.89
C GLN A 194 -6.12 2.95 -9.42
N VAL A 195 -7.25 3.46 -9.93
CA VAL A 195 -7.44 3.71 -11.37
C VAL A 195 -6.49 4.78 -11.86
N ARG A 196 -6.35 5.88 -11.11
CA ARG A 196 -5.47 7.01 -11.46
C ARG A 196 -3.99 6.63 -11.34
N VAL A 197 -3.62 5.94 -10.27
CA VAL A 197 -2.24 5.50 -10.01
C VAL A 197 -1.74 4.53 -11.08
N ARG A 198 -2.60 3.68 -11.65
CA ARG A 198 -2.25 2.82 -12.80
C ARG A 198 -1.87 3.61 -14.05
N GLN A 199 -2.36 4.84 -14.20
CA GLN A 199 -2.02 5.70 -15.33
C GLN A 199 -0.66 6.38 -15.17
N ILE A 200 -0.09 6.39 -13.95
CA ILE A 200 1.25 6.94 -13.72
C ILE A 200 2.29 5.98 -14.36
N PRO A 201 3.09 6.42 -15.34
CA PRO A 201 3.93 5.52 -16.13
C PRO A 201 4.88 4.62 -15.32
N ILE A 202 5.46 5.14 -14.24
CA ILE A 202 6.33 4.37 -13.33
C ILE A 202 5.62 3.29 -12.53
N LEU A 203 4.33 3.51 -12.25
CA LEU A 203 3.54 2.61 -11.42
C LEU A 203 2.76 1.63 -12.29
N ALA A 204 2.49 1.92 -13.56
CA ALA A 204 1.68 1.06 -14.44
C ALA A 204 2.09 -0.42 -14.40
N THR A 205 3.40 -0.71 -14.41
CA THR A 205 3.92 -2.10 -14.39
C THR A 205 3.93 -2.74 -12.99
N LEU A 206 3.99 -1.94 -11.92
CA LEU A 206 4.06 -2.43 -10.53
C LEU A 206 2.72 -2.33 -9.79
N ALA A 207 1.75 -1.59 -10.33
CA ALA A 207 0.48 -1.29 -9.69
C ALA A 207 -0.30 -2.56 -9.32
N PRO A 208 -0.41 -3.61 -10.18
CA PRO A 208 -1.09 -4.84 -9.79
C PRO A 208 -0.46 -5.51 -8.57
N GLU A 209 0.88 -5.60 -8.53
CA GLU A 209 1.60 -6.21 -7.41
C GLU A 209 1.50 -5.36 -6.13
N LEU A 210 1.53 -4.03 -6.28
CA LEU A 210 1.40 -3.09 -5.18
C LEU A 210 -0.01 -3.14 -4.56
N PHE A 211 -1.05 -3.17 -5.37
CA PHE A 211 -2.43 -3.20 -4.88
C PHE A 211 -2.73 -4.52 -4.20
N MET A 212 -2.33 -5.64 -4.83
CA MET A 212 -2.42 -6.95 -4.20
C MET A 212 -1.68 -7.01 -2.86
N LEU A 213 -0.49 -6.39 -2.75
CA LEU A 213 0.23 -6.31 -1.48
C LEU A 213 -0.55 -5.51 -0.43
N ILE A 214 -1.13 -4.36 -0.80
CA ILE A 214 -1.94 -3.55 0.11
C ILE A 214 -3.17 -4.33 0.57
N ASP A 215 -3.94 -4.89 -0.37
CA ASP A 215 -5.18 -5.63 -0.10
C ASP A 215 -4.91 -6.86 0.81
N GLN A 216 -3.80 -7.57 0.60
CA GLN A 216 -3.41 -8.70 1.44
C GLN A 216 -3.02 -8.33 2.86
N HIS A 217 -2.49 -7.13 3.08
CA HIS A 217 -2.15 -6.63 4.41
C HIS A 217 -3.35 -5.96 5.09
N CYS A 218 -4.35 -5.57 4.31
CA CYS A 218 -5.54 -4.88 4.77
C CYS A 218 -6.82 -5.73 4.61
N LYS A 219 -6.72 -7.04 4.84
CA LYS A 219 -7.83 -7.99 4.65
C LYS A 219 -9.10 -7.64 5.42
N HIS A 220 -8.97 -6.91 6.53
CA HIS A 220 -10.10 -6.47 7.32
C HIS A 220 -10.95 -5.40 6.62
N TRP A 221 -10.48 -4.79 5.52
CA TRP A 221 -11.27 -3.89 4.68
C TRP A 221 -12.55 -4.51 4.14
N ALA A 222 -12.56 -5.85 3.97
CA ALA A 222 -13.75 -6.61 3.60
C ALA A 222 -14.76 -6.83 4.74
N TYR A 223 -14.40 -6.59 6.00
CA TYR A 223 -15.25 -6.90 7.16
C TYR A 223 -15.83 -5.65 7.83
N PRO A 224 -17.16 -5.52 7.95
CA PRO A 224 -17.81 -4.36 8.57
C PRO A 224 -17.38 -4.14 10.03
N SER A 225 -17.09 -5.22 10.77
CA SER A 225 -16.65 -5.18 12.16
C SER A 225 -15.50 -6.17 12.46
N PRO A 226 -14.63 -5.92 13.46
CA PRO A 226 -13.59 -6.85 13.89
C PRO A 226 -14.12 -8.19 14.45
N SER A 227 -15.41 -8.24 14.80
CA SER A 227 -16.09 -9.34 15.48
C SER A 227 -16.65 -10.39 14.51
N GLU A 228 -16.79 -10.05 13.23
CA GLU A 228 -17.43 -10.89 12.20
C GLU A 228 -16.39 -11.45 11.22
N ARG A 229 -15.33 -12.09 11.77
CA ARG A 229 -14.29 -12.72 10.96
C ARG A 229 -14.76 -14.06 10.41
N VAL A 230 -15.38 -14.03 9.23
CA VAL A 230 -15.44 -15.21 8.34
C VAL A 230 -14.44 -14.97 7.22
N GLU A 231 -13.59 -15.95 6.89
CA GLU A 231 -12.58 -15.85 5.82
C GLU A 231 -13.23 -15.62 4.45
N ILE A 232 -13.45 -14.36 4.09
CA ILE A 232 -13.77 -13.94 2.72
C ILE A 232 -12.52 -13.25 2.15
N VAL A 233 -11.95 -13.87 1.11
CA VAL A 233 -10.86 -13.31 0.30
C VAL A 233 -11.50 -12.58 -0.87
N ILE A 234 -11.51 -11.25 -0.85
CA ILE A 234 -11.98 -10.45 -1.99
C ILE A 234 -10.78 -10.10 -2.87
N PHE A 235 -10.80 -10.56 -4.11
CA PHE A 235 -9.80 -10.23 -5.11
C PHE A 235 -10.19 -8.92 -5.80
N SER A 236 -9.22 -8.01 -5.98
CA SER A 236 -9.38 -6.70 -6.64
C SER A 236 -9.87 -6.74 -8.10
N GLN A 237 -10.19 -7.92 -8.64
CA GLN A 237 -10.76 -8.08 -9.97
C GLN A 237 -12.29 -7.99 -9.97
N GLU A 238 -12.97 -8.10 -8.82
CA GLU A 238 -14.43 -8.17 -8.73
C GLU A 238 -15.04 -7.26 -7.66
N MET A 239 -14.33 -6.20 -7.24
CA MET A 239 -14.94 -5.21 -6.35
C MET A 239 -15.94 -4.36 -7.14
N PRO A 240 -17.20 -4.21 -6.67
CA PRO A 240 -18.08 -3.17 -7.18
C PRO A 240 -17.37 -1.82 -7.04
N THR A 241 -17.61 -0.91 -7.98
CA THR A 241 -16.93 0.39 -8.03
C THR A 241 -17.92 1.52 -7.85
N GLY A 242 -17.48 2.62 -7.24
CA GLY A 242 -18.30 3.80 -7.04
C GLY A 242 -19.49 3.53 -6.11
N LYS A 243 -20.70 3.86 -6.59
CA LYS A 243 -21.92 3.85 -5.79
C LYS A 243 -22.29 2.44 -5.29
N ASP A 244 -22.05 1.41 -6.10
CA ASP A 244 -22.37 0.02 -5.74
C ASP A 244 -21.53 -0.47 -4.55
N LEU A 245 -20.29 0.02 -4.43
CA LEU A 245 -19.46 -0.27 -3.27
C LEU A 245 -19.89 0.54 -2.06
N GLU A 246 -20.21 1.82 -2.23
CA GLU A 246 -20.74 2.63 -1.14
C GLU A 246 -22.03 2.01 -0.58
N ASP A 247 -22.92 1.55 -1.45
CA ASP A 247 -24.17 0.88 -1.06
C ASP A 247 -23.90 -0.49 -0.43
N PHE A 248 -22.92 -1.25 -0.93
CA PHE A 248 -22.46 -2.50 -0.28
C PHE A 248 -21.87 -2.24 1.11
N LEU A 249 -21.00 -1.25 1.26
CA LEU A 249 -20.40 -0.88 2.54
C LEU A 249 -21.44 -0.28 3.50
N ARG A 250 -22.40 0.52 3.01
CA ARG A 250 -23.52 1.10 3.79
C ARG A 250 -24.54 0.06 4.22
N SER A 251 -24.90 -0.89 3.36
CA SER A 251 -25.83 -1.96 3.73
C SER A 251 -25.26 -2.85 4.82
N ALA A 252 -23.94 -3.01 4.87
CA ALA A 252 -23.24 -3.69 5.96
C ALA A 252 -23.08 -2.86 7.26
N VAL A 253 -23.51 -1.58 7.25
CA VAL A 253 -23.54 -0.67 8.42
C VAL A 253 -24.92 -0.67 9.09
N ALA A 254 -25.98 -1.09 8.40
CA ALA A 254 -27.32 -1.10 8.97
C ALA A 254 -27.37 -2.12 10.13
N PRO A 255 -27.80 -1.74 11.34
CA PRO A 255 -28.15 -2.72 12.36
C PRO A 255 -29.26 -3.59 11.78
N ASN A 256 -29.07 -4.92 11.81
CA ASN A 256 -30.12 -5.90 11.51
C ASN A 256 -31.29 -5.66 12.48
N ASP A 257 -32.26 -4.85 12.06
CA ASP A 257 -33.57 -4.72 12.71
C ASP A 257 -34.67 -5.44 11.92
N GLU A 258 -34.30 -6.28 10.94
CA GLU A 258 -35.24 -7.20 10.31
C GLU A 258 -34.88 -8.64 10.63
N ALA A 259 -35.79 -9.27 11.39
CA ALA A 259 -35.82 -10.69 11.64
C ALA A 259 -35.62 -11.48 10.33
N PRO A 260 -34.88 -12.61 10.34
CA PRO A 260 -34.56 -13.32 9.11
C PRO A 260 -35.84 -13.84 8.45
N ALA A 261 -36.21 -13.24 7.33
CA ALA A 261 -37.18 -13.80 6.41
C ALA A 261 -36.66 -15.17 5.93
N SER A 262 -37.50 -16.15 6.19
CA SER A 262 -37.42 -17.57 5.84
C SER A 262 -36.66 -17.86 4.53
N ILE A 263 -35.55 -18.57 4.65
CA ILE A 263 -34.91 -19.26 3.52
C ILE A 263 -35.87 -20.37 3.05
N PRO A 264 -36.25 -20.44 1.76
CA PRO A 264 -37.01 -21.58 1.26
C PRO A 264 -36.09 -22.81 1.20
N ALA A 265 -36.42 -23.83 1.98
CA ALA A 265 -35.71 -25.11 1.96
C ALA A 265 -35.91 -25.82 0.61
N PRO A 266 -34.85 -26.40 0.01
CA PRO A 266 -35.00 -27.29 -1.12
C PRO A 266 -35.56 -28.64 -0.65
N PHE A 267 -36.65 -29.04 -1.32
CA PHE A 267 -37.29 -30.35 -1.34
C PHE A 267 -36.41 -31.54 -0.95
N LEU A 268 -36.77 -32.25 0.14
CA LEU A 268 -36.64 -33.70 0.27
C LEU A 268 -37.70 -34.25 1.24
N PHE A 269 -38.22 -35.44 0.92
CA PHE A 269 -39.32 -36.21 1.54
C PHE A 269 -40.71 -35.74 1.08
N GLY A 270 -41.42 -36.43 0.19
CA GLY A 270 -41.68 -37.88 0.20
C GLY A 270 -42.92 -38.10 1.06
N ASP A 271 -44.11 -38.02 0.46
CA ASP A 271 -45.39 -38.31 1.11
C ASP A 271 -45.37 -39.73 1.69
N PRO A 272 -45.89 -39.88 2.92
CA PRO A 272 -46.92 -40.90 3.07
C PRO A 272 -47.98 -40.47 4.09
N GLN A 273 -49.22 -40.22 3.64
CA GLN A 273 -50.39 -40.57 4.45
C GLN A 273 -51.59 -41.01 3.58
N GLN A 274 -51.89 -42.30 3.75
CA GLN A 274 -53.21 -42.92 3.93
C GLN A 274 -54.20 -42.87 2.73
N VAL A 275 -54.99 -43.91 2.42
CA VAL A 275 -55.99 -44.60 3.27
C VAL A 275 -56.34 -45.94 2.59
N GLY A 276 -56.52 -47.03 3.35
CA GLY A 276 -57.05 -48.30 2.87
C GLY A 276 -56.58 -49.50 3.66
#